data_AF-A0A0C9R1F3-F1
#
_entry.id   AF-A0A0C9R1F3-F1
#
_cell.length_a   1.000
_cell.length_b   1.000
_cell.length_c   1.000
_cell.angle_alpha   90.00
_cell.angle_beta   90.00
_cell.angle_gamma   90.00
#
_symmetry.space_group_name_H-M   'P 1'
#
loop_
_entity.id
_entity.type
_entity.pdbx_description
1 polymer ?
#
loop_
_entity_poly.entity_id
_entity_poly.type
_entity_poly.pdbx_seq_one_letter_code
_entity_poly.pdbx_strand_id
1 'polypeptide(L)'
;TKDDTLLLKGKGKKEDVDRRVAQIRDEIELSNSEYEKEKLGERLARLASGVAVLRVGGSSEVEVNEKKDRVNDALNATRAAVEEGIVPGGGTALLRCLPALEAIQVDNEDQRTGVGIVRKALKQPCMQIAQNAGVDAAVVVQKVVEGKDDFGYDAMRNEYVQMIEAGIIDPTKVVRTALLDASGVASLLTTAEAVVVELPKEDKADPMAGMGGGMGGMGGMGMGM
;
A
#
# COMPACT_ATOMS: atom_id res chain seq x y z
N THR A 1 -4.42 -0.01 -13.75
CA THR A 1 -5.24 0.14 -12.52
C THR A 1 -6.66 0.43 -12.94
N LYS A 2 -7.67 0.27 -12.08
CA LYS A 2 -9.10 0.42 -12.47
C LYS A 2 -9.40 1.73 -13.22
N ASP A 3 -8.62 2.77 -12.96
CA ASP A 3 -8.79 4.12 -13.51
C ASP A 3 -7.90 4.42 -14.74
N ASP A 4 -7.01 3.49 -15.12
CA ASP A 4 -6.01 3.68 -16.17
C ASP A 4 -6.19 2.72 -17.34
N THR A 5 -6.12 3.25 -18.56
CA THR A 5 -6.04 2.45 -19.79
C THR A 5 -4.65 2.53 -20.40
N LEU A 6 -4.04 1.38 -20.67
CA LEU A 6 -2.68 1.29 -21.19
C LEU A 6 -2.67 0.62 -22.57
N LEU A 7 -2.23 1.35 -23.59
CA LEU A 7 -2.11 0.86 -24.97
C LEU A 7 -0.69 0.37 -25.24
N LEU A 8 -0.53 -0.94 -25.43
CA LEU A 8 0.75 -1.58 -25.69
C LEU A 8 0.92 -1.93 -27.17
N LYS A 9 2.15 -1.80 -27.68
CA LYS A 9 2.54 -2.19 -29.06
C LYS A 9 1.65 -1.53 -30.13
N GLY A 10 1.52 -0.21 -30.09
CA GLY A 10 0.84 0.54 -31.15
C GLY A 10 1.49 0.29 -32.52
N LYS A 11 0.66 0.10 -33.55
CA LYS A 11 1.11 -0.11 -34.95
C LYS A 11 1.30 1.19 -35.73
N GLY A 12 1.39 2.33 -35.04
CA GLY A 12 1.63 3.63 -35.66
C GLY A 12 3.04 3.72 -36.26
N LYS A 13 3.22 4.55 -37.29
CA LYS A 13 4.55 4.80 -37.85
C LYS A 13 5.34 5.66 -36.87
N LYS A 14 6.61 5.30 -36.65
CA LYS A 14 7.50 6.05 -35.75
C LYS A 14 7.63 7.52 -36.18
N GLU A 15 7.71 7.76 -37.48
CA GLU A 15 7.76 9.09 -38.09
C GLU A 15 6.57 9.99 -37.71
N ASP A 16 5.38 9.41 -37.58
CA ASP A 16 4.17 10.18 -37.22
C ASP A 16 4.18 10.55 -35.73
N VAL A 17 4.70 9.67 -34.87
CA VAL A 17 4.89 9.94 -33.44
C VAL A 17 5.95 11.03 -33.24
N ASP A 18 7.11 10.91 -33.90
CA ASP A 18 8.20 11.88 -33.81
C ASP A 18 7.75 13.26 -34.32
N ARG A 19 6.99 13.29 -35.43
CA ARG A 19 6.39 14.52 -35.95
C ARG A 19 5.41 15.15 -34.96
N ARG A 20 4.56 14.35 -34.32
CA ARG A 20 3.62 14.85 -33.32
C ARG A 20 4.33 15.36 -32.06
N VAL A 21 5.40 14.70 -31.64
CA VAL A 21 6.26 15.15 -30.53
C VAL A 21 6.89 16.51 -30.84
N ALA A 22 7.43 16.69 -32.05
CA ALA A 22 7.98 17.98 -32.49
C ALA A 22 6.90 19.07 -32.49
N GLN A 23 5.74 18.79 -33.09
CA GLN A 23 4.63 19.73 -33.13
C GLN A 23 4.18 20.20 -31.73
N ILE A 24 4.10 19.28 -30.76
CA ILE A 24 3.69 19.62 -29.39
C ILE A 24 4.76 20.49 -28.70
N ARG A 25 6.05 20.30 -28.98
CA ARG A 25 7.11 21.17 -28.45
C ARG A 25 6.95 22.60 -28.97
N ASP A 26 6.71 22.76 -30.26
CA ASP A 26 6.47 24.07 -30.86
C ASP A 26 5.20 24.73 -30.29
N GLU A 27 4.11 23.96 -30.11
CA GLU A 27 2.86 24.43 -29.48
C GLU A 27 3.08 24.92 -28.02
N ILE A 28 3.98 24.27 -27.26
CA ILE A 28 4.33 24.68 -25.89
C ILE A 28 5.08 26.02 -25.88
N GLU A 29 6.03 26.20 -26.80
CA GLU A 29 6.82 27.43 -26.90
C GLU A 29 5.96 28.63 -27.31
N LEU A 30 4.98 28.41 -28.19
CA LEU A 30 4.08 29.44 -28.71
C LEU A 30 2.91 29.77 -27.76
N SER A 31 2.58 28.91 -26.81
CA SER A 31 1.49 29.16 -25.87
C SER A 31 1.91 30.19 -24.80
N ASN A 32 0.97 31.05 -24.42
CA ASN A 32 1.12 32.00 -23.31
C ASN A 32 0.33 31.58 -22.06
N SER A 33 -0.39 30.46 -22.13
CA SER A 33 -1.20 29.93 -21.04
C SER A 33 -0.42 28.86 -20.27
N GLU A 34 -0.20 29.06 -18.97
CA GLU A 34 0.46 28.05 -18.12
C GLU A 34 -0.32 26.73 -18.08
N TYR A 35 -1.66 26.81 -18.07
CA TYR A 35 -2.53 25.63 -18.12
C TYR A 35 -2.33 24.82 -19.41
N GLU A 36 -2.20 25.50 -20.56
CA GLU A 36 -1.95 24.80 -21.83
C GLU A 36 -0.55 24.18 -21.88
N LYS A 37 0.47 24.90 -21.38
CA LYS A 37 1.83 24.38 -21.28
C LYS A 37 1.89 23.11 -20.43
N GLU A 38 1.20 23.11 -19.30
CA GLU A 38 1.09 21.94 -18.42
C GLU A 38 0.43 20.75 -19.15
N LYS A 39 -0.72 20.96 -19.78
CA LYS A 39 -1.46 19.88 -20.48
C LYS A 39 -0.73 19.36 -21.71
N LEU A 40 -0.06 20.22 -22.47
CA LEU A 40 0.79 19.81 -23.59
C LEU A 40 2.05 19.08 -23.09
N GLY A 41 2.61 19.50 -21.96
CA GLY A 41 3.70 18.80 -21.28
C GLY A 41 3.35 17.37 -20.87
N GLU A 42 2.17 17.17 -20.27
CA GLU A 42 1.67 15.83 -19.93
C GLU A 42 1.54 14.93 -21.18
N ARG A 43 1.01 15.48 -22.29
CA ARG A 43 0.86 14.74 -23.55
C ARG A 43 2.21 14.43 -24.19
N LEU A 44 3.12 15.40 -24.19
CA LEU A 44 4.50 15.23 -24.68
C LEU A 44 5.19 14.12 -23.90
N ALA A 45 5.08 14.13 -22.57
CA ALA A 45 5.64 13.09 -21.72
C ALA A 45 5.09 11.70 -22.10
N ARG A 46 3.77 11.56 -22.32
CA ARG A 46 3.16 10.27 -22.73
C ARG A 46 3.59 9.79 -24.12
N LEU A 47 3.88 10.69 -25.06
CA LEU A 47 4.31 10.34 -26.42
C LEU A 47 5.81 10.08 -26.52
N ALA A 48 6.62 10.85 -25.79
CA ALA A 48 8.07 10.71 -25.75
C ALA A 48 8.52 9.56 -24.83
N SER A 49 7.74 9.24 -23.79
CA SER A 49 8.03 8.12 -22.90
C SER A 49 7.72 6.80 -23.61
N GLY A 50 8.77 6.04 -23.90
CA GLY A 50 8.63 4.68 -24.37
C GLY A 50 8.01 3.77 -23.31
N VAL A 51 7.28 2.75 -23.73
CA VAL A 51 6.76 1.72 -22.83
C VAL A 51 7.76 0.57 -22.75
N ALA A 52 8.38 0.37 -21.58
CA ALA A 52 9.21 -0.80 -21.30
C ALA A 52 8.32 -1.97 -20.86
N VAL A 53 8.58 -3.17 -21.38
CA VAL A 53 7.88 -4.41 -21.01
C VAL A 53 8.86 -5.34 -20.30
N LEU A 54 8.62 -5.58 -19.01
CA LEU A 54 9.37 -6.55 -18.22
C LEU A 54 8.76 -7.94 -18.40
N ARG A 55 9.56 -8.91 -18.85
CA ARG A 55 9.14 -10.32 -18.98
C ARG A 55 9.73 -11.12 -17.83
N VAL A 56 8.87 -11.62 -16.95
CA VAL A 56 9.26 -12.43 -15.79
C VAL A 56 9.09 -13.91 -16.13
N GLY A 57 10.11 -14.72 -15.85
CA GLY A 57 10.12 -16.16 -16.09
C GLY A 57 10.45 -16.96 -14.83
N GLY A 58 10.15 -18.26 -14.87
CA GLY A 58 10.31 -19.18 -13.75
C GLY A 58 10.14 -20.63 -14.22
N SER A 59 10.47 -21.57 -13.34
CA SER A 59 10.47 -23.01 -13.63
C SER A 59 9.09 -23.64 -13.45
N SER A 60 8.20 -22.99 -12.69
CA SER A 60 6.80 -23.38 -12.48
C SER A 60 5.87 -22.18 -12.54
N GLU A 61 4.58 -22.40 -12.77
CA GLU A 61 3.57 -21.34 -12.79
C GLU A 61 3.48 -20.59 -11.45
N VAL A 62 3.59 -21.32 -10.34
CA VAL A 62 3.60 -20.72 -8.99
C VAL A 62 4.80 -19.79 -8.81
N GLU A 63 5.98 -20.21 -9.25
CA GLU A 63 7.20 -19.39 -9.17
C GLU A 63 7.11 -18.15 -10.08
N VAL A 64 6.56 -18.30 -11.28
CA VAL A 64 6.35 -17.17 -12.20
C VAL A 64 5.41 -16.14 -11.57
N ASN A 65 4.31 -16.58 -10.96
CA ASN A 65 3.35 -15.68 -10.32
C ASN A 65 3.97 -14.95 -9.13
N GLU A 66 4.67 -15.65 -8.24
CA GLU A 66 5.35 -15.03 -7.09
C GLU A 66 6.40 -14.00 -7.54
N LYS A 67 7.27 -14.37 -8.51
CA LYS A 67 8.28 -13.44 -9.04
C LYS A 67 7.64 -12.24 -9.72
N LYS A 68 6.54 -12.45 -10.44
CA LYS A 68 5.82 -11.37 -11.11
C LYS A 68 5.27 -10.38 -10.09
N ASP A 69 4.67 -10.87 -9.01
CA ASP A 69 4.15 -10.02 -7.94
C ASP A 69 5.29 -9.24 -7.27
N ARG A 70 6.40 -9.90 -6.95
CA ARG A 70 7.61 -9.24 -6.41
C ARG A 70 8.17 -8.15 -7.32
N VAL A 71 8.18 -8.38 -8.63
CA VAL A 71 8.63 -7.39 -9.62
C VAL A 71 7.64 -6.22 -9.73
N ASN A 72 6.34 -6.49 -9.65
CA ASN A 72 5.32 -5.44 -9.62
C ASN A 72 5.47 -4.57 -8.38
N ASP A 73 5.66 -5.17 -7.21
CA ASP A 73 5.88 -4.45 -5.96
C ASP A 73 7.14 -3.58 -6.01
N ALA A 74 8.25 -4.14 -6.50
CA ALA A 74 9.49 -3.39 -6.67
C ALA A 74 9.32 -2.19 -7.63
N LEU A 75 8.60 -2.38 -8.74
CA LEU A 75 8.31 -1.31 -9.69
C LEU A 75 7.47 -0.20 -9.05
N ASN A 76 6.42 -0.56 -8.31
CA ASN A 76 5.52 0.40 -7.66
C ASN A 76 6.24 1.14 -6.53
N ALA A 77 7.05 0.45 -5.72
CA ALA A 77 7.86 1.04 -4.67
C ALA A 77 8.88 2.02 -5.23
N THR A 78 9.57 1.65 -6.31
CA THR A 78 10.55 2.54 -6.97
C THR A 78 9.88 3.78 -7.53
N ARG A 79 8.71 3.65 -8.18
CA ARG A 79 7.94 4.80 -8.67
C ARG A 79 7.54 5.73 -7.52
N ALA A 80 6.98 5.18 -6.44
CA ALA A 80 6.62 5.95 -5.26
C ALA A 80 7.82 6.67 -4.62
N ALA A 81 8.99 6.02 -4.60
CA ALA A 81 10.22 6.58 -4.07
C ALA A 81 10.76 7.74 -4.94
N VAL A 82 10.62 7.65 -6.26
CA VAL A 82 11.02 8.73 -7.18
C VAL A 82 10.08 9.94 -7.05
N GLU A 83 8.79 9.71 -6.79
CA GLU A 83 7.80 10.79 -6.69
C GLU A 83 7.95 11.63 -5.42
N GLU A 84 8.13 11.00 -4.25
CA GLU A 84 8.10 11.69 -2.96
C GLU A 84 9.32 11.44 -2.07
N GLY A 85 10.35 10.80 -2.63
CA GLY A 85 11.57 10.45 -1.90
C GLY A 85 11.42 9.21 -1.02
N ILE A 86 12.41 9.03 -0.16
CA ILE A 86 12.59 7.86 0.71
C ILE A 86 12.76 8.29 2.16
N VAL A 87 12.39 7.38 3.07
CA VAL A 87 12.56 7.53 4.52
C VAL A 87 13.18 6.26 5.12
N PRO A 88 13.75 6.34 6.33
CA PRO A 88 14.25 5.17 7.05
C PRO A 88 13.14 4.14 7.27
N GLY A 89 13.35 2.91 6.79
CA GLY A 89 12.34 1.88 6.81
C GLY A 89 12.14 1.20 8.16
N GLY A 90 11.46 0.05 8.17
CA GLY A 90 11.28 -0.79 9.36
C GLY A 90 10.44 -0.13 10.46
N GLY A 91 9.59 0.84 10.10
CA GLY A 91 8.81 1.64 11.04
C GLY A 91 9.62 2.74 11.75
N THR A 92 10.91 2.91 11.44
CA THR A 92 11.78 3.92 12.06
C THR A 92 11.26 5.33 11.77
N ALA A 93 10.86 5.61 10.52
CA ALA A 93 10.29 6.91 10.14
C ALA A 93 9.08 7.31 11.01
N LEU A 94 8.18 6.37 11.32
CA LEU A 94 7.02 6.62 12.15
C LEU A 94 7.40 6.96 13.60
N LEU A 95 8.42 6.29 14.14
CA LEU A 95 8.96 6.59 15.46
C LEU A 95 9.62 7.97 15.52
N ARG A 96 10.26 8.41 14.43
CA ARG A 96 10.84 9.76 14.34
C ARG A 96 9.79 10.87 14.31
N CYS A 97 8.54 10.56 13.98
CA CYS A 97 7.44 11.52 14.05
C CYS A 97 6.89 11.74 15.47
N LEU A 98 7.27 10.92 16.46
CA LEU A 98 6.72 11.01 17.82
C LEU A 98 6.89 12.39 18.49
N PRO A 99 8.07 13.07 18.39
CA PRO A 99 8.23 14.40 18.99
C PRO A 99 7.32 15.46 18.37
N ALA A 100 6.97 15.32 17.07
CA ALA A 100 6.05 16.25 16.42
C ALA A 100 4.64 16.20 17.05
N LEU A 101 4.24 15.06 17.60
CA LEU A 101 2.97 14.91 18.32
C LEU A 101 2.96 15.62 19.68
N GLU A 102 4.13 15.92 20.26
CA GLU A 102 4.22 16.65 21.54
C GLU A 102 4.00 18.15 21.36
N ALA A 103 4.30 18.67 20.16
CA ALA A 103 4.09 20.07 19.80
C ALA A 103 2.63 20.41 19.45
N ILE A 104 1.74 19.41 19.32
CA ILE A 104 0.33 19.62 18.97
C ILE A 104 -0.39 20.23 20.17
N GLN A 105 -0.91 21.45 19.97
CA GLN A 105 -1.82 22.08 20.92
C GLN A 105 -3.22 21.49 20.78
N VAL A 106 -3.87 21.24 21.91
CA VAL A 106 -5.20 20.63 21.99
C VAL A 106 -6.12 21.50 22.84
N ASP A 107 -7.39 21.55 22.46
CA ASP A 107 -8.40 22.39 23.13
C ASP A 107 -8.98 21.71 24.38
N ASN A 108 -8.98 20.38 24.41
CA ASN A 108 -9.59 19.59 25.49
C ASN A 108 -8.87 18.25 25.73
N GLU A 109 -9.25 17.56 26.81
CA GLU A 109 -8.64 16.29 27.21
C GLU A 109 -8.98 15.11 26.28
N ASP A 110 -10.11 15.15 25.57
CA ASP A 110 -10.46 14.13 24.58
C ASP A 110 -9.53 14.19 23.37
N GLN A 111 -9.24 15.39 22.87
CA GLN A 111 -8.23 15.61 21.84
C GLN A 111 -6.84 15.18 22.32
N ARG A 112 -6.47 15.45 23.58
CA ARG A 112 -5.22 14.95 24.17
C ARG A 112 -5.15 13.43 24.14
N THR A 113 -6.25 12.77 24.47
CA THR A 113 -6.38 11.30 24.41
C THR A 113 -6.22 10.81 22.98
N GLY A 114 -6.83 11.48 21.99
CA GLY A 114 -6.68 11.20 20.56
C GLY A 114 -5.21 11.25 20.09
N VAL A 115 -4.48 12.30 20.46
CA VAL A 115 -3.02 12.40 20.20
C VAL A 115 -2.28 11.23 20.84
N GLY A 116 -2.67 10.83 22.06
CA GLY A 116 -2.14 9.65 22.75
C GLY A 116 -2.38 8.34 21.99
N ILE A 117 -3.54 8.16 21.36
CA ILE A 117 -3.86 7.00 20.52
C ILE A 117 -2.94 6.95 19.31
N VAL A 118 -2.80 8.05 18.57
CA VAL A 118 -1.89 8.13 17.41
C VAL A 118 -0.45 7.83 17.82
N ARG A 119 0.02 8.39 18.95
CA ARG A 119 1.36 8.12 19.50
C ARG A 119 1.59 6.63 19.75
N LYS A 120 0.60 5.90 20.26
CA LYS A 120 0.68 4.44 20.45
C LYS A 120 0.65 3.69 19.12
N ALA A 121 -0.19 4.12 18.18
CA ALA A 121 -0.33 3.52 16.86
C ALA A 121 0.97 3.60 16.05
N LEU A 122 1.66 4.74 16.05
CA LEU A 122 2.93 4.91 15.33
C LEU A 122 4.04 3.95 15.78
N LYS A 123 3.97 3.42 17.00
CA LYS A 123 4.92 2.41 17.50
C LYS A 123 4.63 1.01 16.97
N GLN A 124 3.37 0.71 16.61
CA GLN A 124 2.92 -0.64 16.28
C GLN A 124 3.67 -1.26 15.09
N PRO A 125 3.96 -0.56 13.98
CA PRO A 125 4.64 -1.19 12.85
C PRO A 125 6.03 -1.72 13.21
N CYS A 126 6.84 -0.94 13.93
CA CYS A 126 8.15 -1.38 14.40
C CYS A 126 8.02 -2.51 15.43
N MET A 127 7.04 -2.43 16.35
CA MET A 127 6.76 -3.51 17.30
C MET A 127 6.40 -4.82 16.60
N GLN A 128 5.52 -4.78 15.59
CA GLN A 128 5.07 -5.96 14.86
C GLN A 128 6.23 -6.63 14.12
N ILE A 129 7.10 -5.84 13.49
CA ILE A 129 8.30 -6.33 12.81
C ILE A 129 9.22 -7.04 13.83
N ALA A 130 9.47 -6.40 14.97
CA ALA A 130 10.31 -6.98 16.03
C ALA A 130 9.71 -8.27 16.63
N GLN A 131 8.39 -8.30 16.87
CA GLN A 131 7.68 -9.50 17.34
C GLN A 131 7.76 -10.64 16.33
N ASN A 132 7.57 -10.35 15.03
CA ASN A 132 7.68 -11.35 13.97
C ASN A 132 9.12 -11.89 13.83
N ALA A 133 10.12 -11.08 14.20
CA ALA A 133 11.52 -11.50 14.29
C ALA A 133 11.85 -12.28 15.58
N GLY A 134 10.89 -12.43 16.51
CA GLY A 134 11.07 -13.22 17.74
C GLY A 134 11.85 -12.52 18.84
N VAL A 135 11.97 -11.19 18.81
CA VAL A 135 12.68 -10.39 19.82
C VAL A 135 11.72 -9.55 20.66
N ASP A 136 12.20 -9.02 21.79
CA ASP A 136 11.39 -8.13 22.63
C ASP A 136 11.16 -6.78 21.94
N ALA A 137 9.95 -6.61 21.41
CA ALA A 137 9.55 -5.42 20.68
C ALA A 137 9.58 -4.13 21.51
N ALA A 138 9.31 -4.19 22.81
CA ALA A 138 9.34 -2.99 23.65
C ALA A 138 10.78 -2.48 23.78
N VAL A 139 11.74 -3.39 23.98
CA VAL A 139 13.17 -3.06 24.04
C VAL A 139 13.67 -2.50 22.70
N VAL A 140 13.29 -3.15 21.59
CA VAL A 140 13.68 -2.67 20.25
C VAL A 140 13.15 -1.26 20.00
N VAL A 141 11.84 -1.05 20.17
CA VAL A 141 11.24 0.27 19.90
C VAL A 141 11.82 1.35 20.80
N GLN A 142 12.02 1.07 22.09
CA GLN A 142 12.59 2.05 23.01
C GLN A 142 14.00 2.48 22.56
N LYS A 143 14.86 1.52 22.21
CA LYS A 143 16.21 1.81 21.73
C LYS A 143 16.21 2.58 20.41
N VAL A 144 15.30 2.24 19.48
CA VAL A 144 15.16 2.98 18.21
C VAL A 144 14.71 4.41 18.47
N VAL A 145 13.75 4.63 19.39
CA VAL A 145 13.26 5.96 19.78
C VAL A 145 14.37 6.82 20.40
N GLU A 146 15.23 6.24 21.22
CA GLU A 146 16.40 6.92 21.82
C GLU A 146 17.48 7.30 20.80
N GLY A 147 17.54 6.58 19.67
CA GLY A 147 18.41 6.90 18.55
C GLY A 147 18.01 8.17 17.80
N LYS A 148 18.86 8.59 16.86
CA LYS A 148 18.68 9.80 16.04
C LYS A 148 18.68 9.47 14.56
N ASP A 149 18.16 10.39 13.76
CA ASP A 149 18.19 10.33 12.30
C ASP A 149 17.68 8.99 11.77
N ASP A 150 18.45 8.28 10.95
CA ASP A 150 18.10 6.98 10.39
C ASP A 150 18.59 5.79 11.21
N PHE A 151 19.01 5.97 12.48
CA PHE A 151 19.30 4.85 13.37
C PHE A 151 18.04 4.00 13.56
N GLY A 152 18.13 2.70 13.28
CA GLY A 152 17.00 1.78 13.39
C GLY A 152 17.44 0.37 13.71
N TYR A 153 16.53 -0.58 13.49
CA TYR A 153 16.74 -1.99 13.77
C TYR A 153 16.52 -2.83 12.51
N ASP A 154 17.57 -3.53 12.08
CA ASP A 154 17.52 -4.53 11.02
C ASP A 154 17.02 -5.85 11.62
N ALA A 155 15.75 -6.16 11.39
CA ALA A 155 15.12 -7.38 11.87
C ALA A 155 15.61 -8.66 11.17
N MET A 156 16.21 -8.56 9.98
CA MET A 156 16.76 -9.72 9.27
C MET A 156 18.11 -10.13 9.87
N ARG A 157 18.93 -9.16 10.28
CA ARG A 157 20.24 -9.40 10.90
C ARG A 157 20.23 -9.39 12.42
N ASN A 158 19.14 -8.92 13.05
CA ASN A 158 19.03 -8.71 14.48
C ASN A 158 20.09 -7.72 15.01
N GLU A 159 20.28 -6.61 14.29
CA GLU A 159 21.30 -5.60 14.57
C GLU A 159 20.72 -4.18 14.51
N TYR A 160 21.35 -3.25 15.22
CA TYR A 160 21.00 -1.82 15.12
C TYR A 160 21.95 -1.13 14.16
N VAL A 161 21.39 -0.46 13.15
CA VAL A 161 22.15 0.06 12.01
C VAL A 161 21.62 1.42 11.59
N GLN A 162 22.41 2.13 10.78
CA GLN A 162 21.89 3.25 9.99
C GLN A 162 21.08 2.66 8.82
N MET A 163 19.76 2.86 8.86
CA MET A 163 18.81 2.16 8.00
C MET A 163 19.04 2.48 6.52
N ILE A 164 19.40 3.72 6.19
CA ILE A 164 19.62 4.14 4.80
C ILE A 164 20.89 3.49 4.25
N GLU A 165 21.98 3.49 5.03
CA GLU A 165 23.24 2.85 4.64
C GLU A 165 23.08 1.33 4.50
N ALA A 166 22.28 0.71 5.36
CA ALA A 166 21.93 -0.71 5.28
C ALA A 166 20.98 -1.04 4.11
N GLY A 167 20.45 -0.05 3.40
CA GLY A 167 19.52 -0.22 2.28
C GLY A 167 18.08 -0.53 2.71
N ILE A 168 17.74 -0.33 3.99
CA ILE A 168 16.40 -0.54 4.54
C ILE A 168 15.63 0.78 4.47
N ILE A 169 15.03 1.03 3.31
CA ILE A 169 14.36 2.27 2.97
C ILE A 169 12.91 2.00 2.59
N ASP A 170 12.03 2.91 2.98
CA ASP A 170 10.61 2.89 2.58
C ASP A 170 10.30 4.15 1.74
N PRO A 171 9.49 4.05 0.68
CA PRO A 171 9.03 5.22 -0.05
C PRO A 171 8.16 6.13 0.85
N THR A 172 8.44 7.43 0.89
CA THR A 172 7.70 8.40 1.71
C THR A 172 6.19 8.35 1.45
N LYS A 173 5.82 8.27 0.16
CA LYS A 173 4.43 8.19 -0.29
C LYS A 173 3.69 7.02 0.34
N VAL A 174 4.33 5.85 0.40
CA VAL A 174 3.71 4.62 0.94
C VAL A 174 3.43 4.79 2.43
N VAL A 175 4.42 5.26 3.20
CA VAL A 175 4.29 5.44 4.65
C VAL A 175 3.22 6.49 4.97
N ARG A 176 3.20 7.62 4.25
CA ARG A 176 2.20 8.68 4.44
C ARG A 176 0.79 8.20 4.08
N THR A 177 0.62 7.60 2.91
CA THR A 177 -0.69 7.12 2.46
C THR A 177 -1.23 6.04 3.38
N ALA A 178 -0.39 5.08 3.81
CA ALA A 178 -0.82 4.06 4.77
C ALA A 178 -1.32 4.66 6.09
N LEU A 179 -0.63 5.68 6.63
CA LEU A 179 -1.06 6.34 7.86
C LEU A 179 -2.37 7.13 7.67
N LEU A 180 -2.50 7.86 6.55
CA LEU A 180 -3.70 8.63 6.22
C LEU A 180 -4.92 7.71 6.05
N ASP A 181 -4.80 6.66 5.25
CA ASP A 181 -5.89 5.72 4.99
C ASP A 181 -6.31 5.00 6.28
N ALA A 182 -5.34 4.55 7.08
CA ALA A 182 -5.62 3.94 8.39
C ALA A 182 -6.34 4.91 9.33
N SER A 183 -5.91 6.18 9.39
CA SER A 183 -6.56 7.20 10.21
C SER A 183 -7.98 7.52 9.73
N GLY A 184 -8.21 7.53 8.41
CA GLY A 184 -9.54 7.76 7.83
C GLY A 184 -10.53 6.67 8.20
N VAL A 185 -10.14 5.40 8.05
CA VAL A 185 -10.99 4.25 8.44
C VAL A 185 -11.21 4.22 9.95
N ALA A 186 -10.16 4.43 10.75
CA ALA A 186 -10.26 4.44 12.21
C ALA A 186 -11.19 5.55 12.71
N SER A 187 -11.12 6.75 12.13
CA SER A 187 -12.01 7.86 12.48
C SER A 187 -13.47 7.52 12.21
N LEU A 188 -13.77 6.94 11.03
CA LEU A 188 -15.13 6.54 10.67
C LEU A 188 -15.68 5.48 11.65
N LEU A 189 -14.90 4.43 11.91
CA LEU A 189 -15.29 3.35 12.82
C LEU A 189 -15.46 3.81 14.26
N THR A 190 -14.62 4.73 14.74
CA THR A 190 -14.69 5.25 16.11
C THR A 190 -15.96 6.06 16.35
N THR A 191 -16.50 6.71 15.31
CA THR A 191 -17.75 7.47 15.37
C THR A 191 -19.00 6.65 15.06
N ALA A 192 -18.85 5.38 14.68
CA ALA A 192 -19.97 4.54 14.29
C ALA A 192 -20.69 3.97 15.54
N GLU A 193 -21.87 4.52 15.85
CA GLU A 193 -22.69 4.08 16.99
C GLU A 193 -23.57 2.85 16.69
N ALA A 194 -23.86 2.59 15.41
CA ALA A 194 -24.69 1.46 15.00
C ALA A 194 -24.25 0.91 13.63
N VAL A 195 -24.42 -0.40 13.45
CA VAL A 195 -24.19 -1.07 12.16
C VAL A 195 -25.44 -1.88 11.82
N VAL A 196 -26.00 -1.64 10.65
CA VAL A 196 -27.14 -2.40 10.11
C VAL A 196 -26.59 -3.44 9.14
N VAL A 197 -26.88 -4.71 9.40
CA VAL A 197 -26.45 -5.84 8.57
C VAL A 197 -27.65 -6.62 8.06
N GLU A 198 -27.52 -7.22 6.88
CA GLU A 198 -28.47 -8.23 6.42
C GLU A 198 -28.36 -9.47 7.32
N LEU A 199 -29.49 -10.06 7.68
CA LEU A 199 -29.49 -11.33 8.39
C LEU A 199 -28.86 -12.41 7.49
N PRO A 200 -28.09 -13.36 8.07
CA PRO A 200 -27.65 -14.53 7.33
C PRO A 200 -28.85 -15.16 6.62
N LYS A 201 -28.74 -15.32 5.31
CA LYS A 201 -29.76 -16.05 4.56
C LYS A 201 -29.71 -17.48 5.05
N GLU A 202 -30.83 -18.01 5.55
CA GLU A 202 -30.97 -19.44 5.68
C GLU A 202 -30.88 -20.01 4.27
N ASP A 203 -29.85 -20.85 4.04
CA ASP A 203 -29.79 -21.68 2.84
C ASP A 203 -31.01 -22.59 2.89
N LYS A 204 -32.10 -22.15 2.26
CA LYS A 204 -33.19 -23.06 1.91
C LYS A 204 -32.57 -24.04 0.94
N ALA A 205 -32.30 -25.25 1.43
CA ALA A 205 -32.04 -26.39 0.58
C ALA A 205 -33.12 -26.39 -0.49
N ASP A 206 -32.71 -26.10 -1.72
CA ASP A 206 -33.59 -26.05 -2.87
C ASP A 206 -34.34 -27.38 -2.93
N PRO A 207 -35.69 -27.43 -2.85
CA PRO A 207 -36.44 -28.69 -2.88
C PRO A 207 -36.32 -29.46 -4.21
N MET A 208 -35.46 -29.02 -5.13
CA MET A 208 -35.36 -29.49 -6.52
C MET A 208 -34.12 -30.36 -6.80
N ALA A 209 -33.55 -31.04 -5.79
CA ALA A 209 -32.53 -32.06 -5.98
C ALA A 209 -32.98 -33.48 -5.56
N GLY A 210 -34.28 -33.78 -5.68
CA GLY A 210 -34.89 -35.03 -5.22
C GLY A 210 -35.80 -35.73 -6.23
N MET A 211 -35.48 -35.70 -7.53
CA MET A 211 -36.06 -36.62 -8.52
C MET A 211 -34.94 -37.44 -9.15
N GLY A 212 -34.50 -38.48 -8.45
CA GLY A 212 -33.44 -39.35 -8.95
C GLY A 212 -33.03 -40.47 -8.01
N GLY A 213 -33.85 -41.52 -7.93
CA GLY A 213 -33.36 -42.88 -7.73
C GLY A 213 -33.29 -43.43 -6.30
N GLY A 214 -33.92 -44.59 -6.11
CA GLY A 214 -33.26 -45.71 -5.46
C GLY A 214 -33.45 -45.88 -3.94
N MET A 215 -34.56 -46.55 -3.58
CA MET A 215 -34.54 -47.79 -2.80
C MET A 215 -33.69 -47.87 -1.52
N GLY A 216 -34.39 -47.92 -0.38
CA GLY A 216 -34.09 -48.91 0.66
C GLY A 216 -33.58 -48.41 2.02
N GLY A 217 -34.36 -48.72 3.06
CA GLY A 217 -33.78 -49.32 4.28
C GLY A 217 -33.53 -48.41 5.49
N MET A 218 -34.54 -48.31 6.36
CA MET A 218 -34.50 -48.77 7.77
C MET A 218 -33.46 -48.21 8.77
N GLY A 219 -34.00 -47.65 9.87
CA GLY A 219 -33.37 -47.48 11.20
C GLY A 219 -32.94 -46.03 11.48
N GLY A 220 -33.38 -45.30 12.51
CA GLY A 220 -33.82 -45.69 13.84
C GLY A 220 -32.88 -45.01 14.86
N MET A 221 -33.46 -44.34 15.89
CA MET A 221 -32.82 -43.62 17.01
C MET A 221 -32.14 -42.27 16.63
N GLY A 222 -32.31 -41.17 17.34
CA GLY A 222 -32.97 -40.91 18.62
C GLY A 222 -32.20 -39.79 19.35
N MET A 223 -32.96 -38.81 19.87
CA MET A 223 -32.68 -37.91 20.99
C MET A 223 -31.39 -37.05 21.05
N GLY A 224 -31.62 -35.78 21.41
CA GLY A 224 -30.64 -34.93 22.08
C GLY A 224 -31.15 -33.51 22.23
N MET A 225 -31.64 -33.19 23.44
CA MET A 225 -32.05 -31.86 23.90
C MET A 225 -30.95 -30.82 23.77
#